data_AF-A0A8I2YYS8-F1
#
_entry.id   AF-A0A8I2YYS8-F1
#
_cell.length_a   1.000
_cell.length_b   1.000
_cell.length_c   1.000
_cell.angle_alpha   90.00
_cell.angle_beta   90.00
_cell.angle_gamma   90.00
#
_symmetry.space_group_name_H-M   'P 1'
#
loop_
_entity.id
_entity.type
_entity.pdbx_description
1 polymer ?
#
loop_
_entity_poly.entity_id
_entity_poly.type
_entity_poly.pdbx_seq_one_letter_code
_entity_poly.pdbx_strand_id
1 'polypeptide(L)'
;MKLHHRTVANFKGYNPPLDSNIDPTNNDKGDFHEGFEMGWEEIEAKMHDEKRANDGVMAGANVWPSDDCPGFREACLAYYHAAVNVGKALFPLFALALELPETYFDDKTQNSAAIMRVLHYPLQSGHPEVNEDTPGIGAHSECLCFTILWQQPEIQALQIMNSEKQWVDAPAIKDTLVINIGDQLALWTNDVFKSTVHRAVNKSSKERYSIPLFFGTDYHVKIEPIPSCVSAERPAKYDSIIAGEYVHERLKDAYHTA
;
A
#
# COMPACT_ATOMS: atom_id res chain seq x y z
N MET A 1 -3.58 9.12 -21.93
CA MET A 1 -4.95 8.69 -21.58
C MET A 1 -5.40 9.49 -20.36
N LYS A 2 -6.61 10.08 -20.33
CA LYS A 2 -7.04 10.99 -19.25
C LYS A 2 -7.03 10.38 -17.84
N LEU A 3 -7.09 9.05 -17.75
CA LEU A 3 -7.09 8.32 -16.49
C LEU A 3 -5.69 7.91 -16.03
N HIS A 4 -4.65 8.14 -16.83
CA HIS A 4 -3.32 7.62 -16.52
C HIS A 4 -2.75 8.30 -15.28
N HIS A 5 -2.32 7.53 -14.28
CA HIS A 5 -1.94 8.04 -12.97
C HIS A 5 -0.83 9.11 -13.01
N ARG A 6 0.16 8.95 -13.89
CA ARG A 6 1.22 9.94 -14.17
C ARG A 6 0.74 11.30 -14.72
N THR A 7 -0.54 11.47 -15.04
CA THR A 7 -1.08 12.76 -15.53
C THR A 7 -1.51 13.70 -14.40
N VAL A 8 -1.49 13.23 -13.15
CA VAL A 8 -1.83 14.00 -11.95
C VAL A 8 -0.72 13.85 -10.90
N ALA A 9 -0.50 14.90 -10.10
CA ALA A 9 0.61 14.94 -9.14
C ALA A 9 0.46 13.96 -7.97
N ASN A 10 -0.76 13.50 -7.70
CA ASN A 10 -1.10 12.59 -6.61
C ASN A 10 -1.16 11.10 -7.02
N PHE A 11 -0.72 10.77 -8.24
CA PHE A 11 -0.64 9.40 -8.78
C PHE A 11 -1.99 8.63 -8.76
N LYS A 12 -3.13 9.33 -8.86
CA LYS A 12 -4.45 8.67 -8.89
C LYS A 12 -4.91 8.33 -10.30
N GLY A 13 -5.59 7.21 -10.43
CA GLY A 13 -6.11 6.69 -11.69
C GLY A 13 -5.45 5.37 -12.10
N TYR A 14 -5.50 5.09 -13.40
CA TYR A 14 -5.10 3.82 -14.00
C TYR A 14 -3.59 3.75 -14.29
N ASN A 15 -3.03 2.56 -14.04
CA ASN A 15 -1.67 2.13 -14.33
C ASN A 15 -1.73 0.88 -15.23
N PRO A 16 -1.24 0.94 -16.48
CA PRO A 16 -1.21 -0.22 -17.37
C PRO A 16 -0.14 -1.24 -16.96
N PRO A 17 -0.18 -2.47 -17.54
CA PRO A 17 0.88 -3.46 -17.34
C PRO A 17 2.28 -2.91 -17.61
N LEU A 18 3.23 -3.30 -16.76
CA LEU A 18 4.64 -2.92 -16.82
C LEU A 18 4.93 -1.42 -16.58
N ASP A 19 3.92 -0.62 -16.23
CA ASP A 19 4.09 0.82 -16.01
C ASP A 19 4.61 1.16 -14.60
N SER A 20 4.54 0.25 -13.63
CA SER A 20 5.28 0.36 -12.37
C SER A 20 6.43 -0.63 -12.32
N ASN A 21 7.48 -0.26 -11.59
CA ASN A 21 8.53 -1.19 -11.22
C ASN A 21 8.89 -1.03 -9.74
N ILE A 22 8.34 -1.90 -8.90
CA ILE A 22 8.61 -1.83 -7.46
C ILE A 22 9.90 -2.56 -7.04
N ASP A 23 10.44 -3.41 -7.91
CA ASP A 23 11.66 -4.18 -7.67
C ASP A 23 12.78 -3.74 -8.63
N PRO A 24 13.70 -2.87 -8.19
CA PRO A 24 14.76 -2.35 -9.05
C PRO A 24 15.74 -3.44 -9.53
N THR A 25 15.70 -4.64 -8.96
CA THR A 25 16.58 -5.75 -9.35
C THR A 25 16.09 -6.52 -10.58
N ASN A 26 14.86 -6.26 -11.04
CA ASN A 26 14.28 -6.94 -12.21
C ASN A 26 14.73 -6.36 -13.58
N ASN A 27 15.74 -5.48 -13.60
CA ASN A 27 16.25 -4.80 -14.80
C ASN A 27 15.20 -3.96 -15.55
N ASP A 28 14.37 -3.22 -14.83
CA ASP A 28 13.36 -2.30 -15.40
C ASP A 28 12.35 -2.99 -16.33
N LYS A 29 12.12 -4.29 -16.13
CA LYS A 29 11.10 -5.03 -16.88
C LYS A 29 9.68 -4.60 -16.51
N GLY A 30 9.50 -4.04 -15.31
CA GLY A 30 8.21 -3.65 -14.77
C GLY A 30 7.40 -4.81 -14.20
N ASP A 31 6.34 -4.47 -13.46
CA ASP A 31 5.43 -5.40 -12.81
C ASP A 31 4.29 -5.79 -13.77
N PHE A 32 4.05 -7.09 -13.94
CA PHE A 32 3.01 -7.59 -14.86
C PHE A 32 1.63 -7.63 -14.20
N HIS A 33 1.12 -6.44 -13.88
CA HIS A 33 -0.24 -6.18 -13.42
C HIS A 33 -0.75 -4.86 -14.00
N GLU A 34 -2.06 -4.70 -14.11
CA GLU A 34 -2.68 -3.38 -14.24
C GLU A 34 -3.36 -2.98 -12.92
N GLY A 35 -3.48 -1.69 -12.69
CA GLY A 35 -3.98 -1.18 -11.42
C GLY A 35 -4.80 0.09 -11.56
N PHE A 36 -5.69 0.31 -10.61
CA PHE A 36 -6.40 1.57 -10.45
C PHE A 36 -6.22 2.10 -9.03
N GLU A 37 -5.52 3.22 -8.89
CA GLU A 37 -5.17 3.84 -7.62
C GLU A 37 -6.16 4.96 -7.24
N MET A 38 -6.58 4.96 -5.99
CA MET A 38 -7.42 5.99 -5.39
C MET A 38 -7.00 6.30 -3.95
N GLY A 39 -7.44 7.45 -3.45
CA GLY A 39 -7.34 7.85 -2.06
C GLY A 39 -8.69 8.32 -1.52
N TRP A 40 -8.66 9.04 -0.41
CA TRP A 40 -9.86 9.50 0.28
C TRP A 40 -10.76 10.34 -0.63
N GLU A 41 -12.05 10.02 -0.63
CA GLU A 41 -13.11 10.82 -1.20
C GLU A 41 -14.39 10.57 -0.42
N GLU A 42 -15.11 11.65 -0.09
CA GLU A 42 -16.44 11.53 0.48
C GLU A 42 -17.39 10.86 -0.53
N ILE A 43 -18.19 9.90 -0.06
CA ILE A 43 -19.18 9.22 -0.92
C ILE A 43 -20.13 10.26 -1.54
N GLU A 44 -20.59 11.19 -0.72
CA GLU A 44 -21.31 12.40 -1.12
C GLU A 44 -20.37 13.60 -1.11
N ALA A 45 -20.14 14.20 -2.29
CA ALA A 45 -19.21 15.33 -2.42
C ALA A 45 -19.69 16.55 -1.61
N LYS A 46 -18.85 17.04 -0.70
CA LYS A 46 -19.05 18.33 -0.02
C LYS A 46 -18.41 19.45 -0.85
N MET A 47 -18.94 20.67 -0.77
CA MET A 47 -18.40 21.84 -1.50
C MET A 47 -16.94 22.17 -1.15
N HIS A 48 -16.47 21.77 0.04
CA HIS A 48 -15.09 21.90 0.49
C HIS A 48 -14.63 20.59 1.13
N ASP A 49 -13.55 20.00 0.59
CA ASP A 49 -12.90 18.83 1.16
C ASP A 49 -11.64 19.28 1.93
N GLU A 50 -11.84 19.69 3.18
CA GLU A 50 -10.77 20.20 4.05
C GLU A 50 -9.70 19.16 4.35
N LYS A 51 -10.03 17.86 4.28
CA LYS A 51 -9.08 16.78 4.58
C LYS A 51 -7.95 16.71 3.56
N ARG A 52 -8.26 16.90 2.27
CA ARG A 52 -7.27 16.87 1.18
C ARG A 52 -6.30 18.05 1.21
N ALA A 53 -6.65 19.15 1.89
CA ALA A 53 -5.78 20.33 1.96
C ALA A 53 -4.49 20.09 2.75
N ASN A 54 -4.47 19.07 3.62
CA ASN A 54 -3.34 18.73 4.48
C ASN A 54 -2.47 17.58 3.94
N ASP A 55 -2.74 17.08 2.72
CA ASP A 55 -2.00 15.97 2.10
C ASP A 55 -0.72 16.41 1.36
N GLY A 56 -0.26 17.65 1.59
CA GLY A 56 0.97 18.17 1.00
C GLY A 56 1.01 18.05 -0.52
N VAL A 57 2.11 17.53 -1.07
CA VAL A 57 2.28 17.34 -2.53
C VAL A 57 1.39 16.23 -3.10
N MET A 58 0.86 15.36 -2.24
CA MET A 58 -0.04 14.27 -2.61
C MET A 58 -1.52 14.71 -2.64
N ALA A 59 -1.79 15.98 -2.37
CA ALA A 59 -3.14 16.54 -2.44
C ALA A 59 -3.70 16.49 -3.87
N GLY A 60 -4.95 16.05 -4.00
CA GLY A 60 -5.67 16.04 -5.27
C GLY A 60 -6.90 15.14 -5.25
N ALA A 61 -7.74 15.27 -6.28
CA ALA A 61 -8.91 14.41 -6.44
C ALA A 61 -8.53 13.05 -7.05
N ASN A 62 -9.38 12.05 -6.82
CA ASN A 62 -9.34 10.82 -7.61
C ASN A 62 -9.75 11.09 -9.06
N VAL A 63 -9.27 10.25 -9.97
CA VAL A 63 -9.58 10.34 -11.40
C VAL A 63 -10.42 9.13 -11.81
N TRP A 64 -11.74 9.30 -11.82
CA TRP A 64 -12.69 8.21 -12.10
C TRP A 64 -12.87 7.94 -13.62
N PRO A 65 -13.13 6.67 -14.02
CA PRO A 65 -13.49 6.36 -15.41
C PRO A 65 -14.79 7.05 -15.83
N SER A 66 -15.02 7.13 -17.15
CA SER A 66 -16.27 7.67 -17.71
C SER A 66 -17.48 6.81 -17.34
N ASP A 67 -18.68 7.33 -17.64
CA ASP A 67 -19.98 6.69 -17.37
C ASP A 67 -20.15 5.29 -17.98
N ASP A 68 -19.24 4.85 -18.86
CA ASP A 68 -19.21 3.50 -19.44
C ASP A 68 -18.87 2.40 -18.41
N CYS A 69 -18.45 2.77 -17.19
CA CYS A 69 -18.21 1.87 -16.06
C CYS A 69 -19.16 2.19 -14.88
N PRO A 70 -20.48 2.00 -15.05
CA PRO A 70 -21.46 2.39 -14.04
C PRO A 70 -21.25 1.63 -12.73
N GLY A 71 -21.26 2.35 -11.61
CA GLY A 71 -21.11 1.77 -10.26
C GLY A 71 -19.67 1.52 -9.81
N PHE A 72 -18.67 1.73 -10.69
CA PHE A 72 -17.27 1.47 -10.34
C PHE A 72 -16.78 2.37 -9.20
N ARG A 73 -17.06 3.68 -9.28
CA ARG A 73 -16.73 4.65 -8.23
C ARG A 73 -17.38 4.27 -6.90
N GLU A 74 -18.67 3.97 -6.91
CA GLU A 74 -19.46 3.67 -5.72
C GLU A 74 -18.96 2.39 -5.03
N ALA A 75 -18.70 1.33 -5.79
CA ALA A 75 -18.17 0.07 -5.26
C ALA A 75 -16.76 0.26 -4.66
N CYS A 76 -15.89 0.99 -5.35
CA CYS A 76 -14.55 1.29 -4.87
C CYS A 76 -14.56 2.10 -3.57
N LEU A 77 -15.36 3.17 -3.52
CA LEU A 77 -15.45 4.00 -2.31
C LEU A 77 -16.10 3.25 -1.14
N ALA A 78 -17.12 2.43 -1.39
CA ALA A 78 -17.73 1.60 -0.35
C ALA A 78 -16.70 0.67 0.29
N TYR A 79 -15.89 -0.03 -0.52
CA TYR A 79 -14.82 -0.89 0.00
C TYR A 79 -13.70 -0.08 0.67
N TYR A 80 -13.26 1.03 0.07
CA TYR A 80 -12.25 1.92 0.64
C TYR A 80 -12.60 2.35 2.07
N HIS A 81 -13.81 2.89 2.27
CA HIS A 81 -14.26 3.34 3.59
C HIS A 81 -14.36 2.19 4.61
N ALA A 82 -14.82 1.01 4.17
CA ALA A 82 -14.86 -0.17 5.02
C ALA A 82 -13.46 -0.61 5.47
N ALA A 83 -12.50 -0.69 4.53
CA ALA A 83 -11.12 -1.05 4.82
C ALA A 83 -10.41 0.02 5.67
N VAL A 84 -10.70 1.31 5.47
CA VAL A 84 -10.20 2.38 6.36
C VAL A 84 -10.71 2.20 7.79
N ASN A 85 -11.96 1.81 7.99
CA ASN A 85 -12.49 1.55 9.33
C ASN A 85 -11.78 0.36 10.01
N VAL A 86 -11.41 -0.67 9.25
CA VAL A 86 -10.55 -1.76 9.76
C VAL A 86 -9.19 -1.19 10.19
N GLY A 87 -8.55 -0.36 9.36
CA GLY A 87 -7.26 0.24 9.70
C GLY A 87 -7.29 1.12 10.94
N LYS A 88 -8.35 1.92 11.11
CA LYS A 88 -8.56 2.73 12.32
C LYS A 88 -8.70 1.86 13.58
N ALA A 89 -9.29 0.68 13.47
CA ALA A 89 -9.40 -0.26 14.58
C ALA A 89 -8.07 -0.97 14.91
N LEU A 90 -7.10 -1.02 13.98
CA LEU A 90 -5.80 -1.67 14.19
C LEU A 90 -4.79 -0.80 14.95
N PHE A 91 -4.80 0.52 14.78
CA PHE A 91 -3.87 1.42 15.46
C PHE A 91 -3.89 1.32 17.00
N PRO A 92 -5.07 1.31 17.65
CA PRO A 92 -5.19 1.03 19.08
C PRO A 92 -4.49 -0.27 19.51
N LEU A 93 -4.63 -1.33 18.71
CA LEU A 93 -4.02 -2.64 18.99
C LEU A 93 -2.48 -2.58 18.88
N PHE A 94 -1.95 -1.86 17.89
CA PHE A 94 -0.50 -1.63 17.79
C PHE A 94 0.03 -0.83 18.97
N ALA A 95 -0.69 0.20 19.43
CA ALA A 95 -0.28 0.97 20.61
C ALA A 95 -0.23 0.09 21.87
N LEU A 96 -1.28 -0.69 22.11
CA LEU A 96 -1.34 -1.61 23.26
C LEU A 96 -0.24 -2.69 23.21
N ALA A 97 0.06 -3.23 22.02
CA ALA A 97 1.14 -4.20 21.83
C ALA A 97 2.54 -3.62 22.11
N LEU A 98 2.68 -2.29 22.08
CA LEU A 98 3.90 -1.54 22.41
C LEU A 98 3.88 -1.01 23.85
N GLU A 99 2.90 -1.41 24.66
CA GLU A 99 2.66 -0.92 26.02
C GLU A 99 2.48 0.61 26.10
N LEU A 100 1.91 1.20 25.04
CA LEU A 100 1.55 2.61 24.95
C LEU A 100 0.06 2.81 25.28
N PRO A 101 -0.36 4.05 25.60
CA PRO A 101 -1.78 4.38 25.66
C PRO A 101 -2.50 4.02 24.36
N GLU A 102 -3.71 3.46 24.45
CA GLU A 102 -4.52 3.06 23.28
C GLU A 102 -4.69 4.19 22.25
N THR A 103 -4.73 5.44 22.73
CA THR A 103 -4.93 6.67 21.94
C THR A 103 -3.63 7.25 21.37
N TYR A 104 -2.49 6.53 21.44
CA TYR A 104 -1.17 7.07 21.08
C TYR A 104 -1.07 7.59 19.63
N PHE A 105 -1.85 7.01 18.71
CA PHE A 105 -1.84 7.34 17.28
C PHE A 105 -2.98 8.27 16.83
N ASP A 106 -3.88 8.69 17.72
CA ASP A 106 -5.10 9.44 17.36
C ASP A 106 -4.81 10.79 16.69
N ASP A 107 -3.80 11.50 17.17
CA ASP A 107 -3.32 12.79 16.64
C ASP A 107 -2.48 12.65 15.36
N LYS A 108 -2.11 11.42 14.98
CA LYS A 108 -1.25 11.13 13.81
C LYS A 108 -2.03 10.59 12.62
N THR A 109 -3.33 10.36 12.77
CA THR A 109 -4.15 9.65 11.78
C THR A 109 -5.49 10.34 11.48
N GLN A 110 -5.60 11.64 11.80
CA GLN A 110 -6.84 12.41 11.69
C GLN A 110 -7.32 12.58 10.23
N ASN A 111 -6.37 12.84 9.32
CA ASN A 111 -6.61 13.03 7.90
C ASN A 111 -6.31 11.75 7.08
N SER A 112 -5.74 10.72 7.71
CA SER A 112 -5.57 9.35 7.20
C SER A 112 -5.11 9.30 5.73
N ALA A 113 -3.79 9.30 5.50
CA ALA A 113 -3.21 9.11 4.17
C ALA A 113 -3.31 7.64 3.69
N ALA A 114 -4.53 7.13 3.61
CA ALA A 114 -4.79 5.80 3.09
C ALA A 114 -4.89 5.82 1.57
N ILE A 115 -4.12 4.96 0.92
CA ILE A 115 -4.12 4.77 -0.53
C ILE A 115 -4.65 3.37 -0.80
N MET A 116 -5.48 3.20 -1.82
CA MET A 116 -5.98 1.89 -2.22
C MET A 116 -5.70 1.65 -3.70
N ARG A 117 -5.33 0.41 -4.02
CA ARG A 117 -5.23 -0.05 -5.41
C ARG A 117 -6.21 -1.20 -5.63
N VAL A 118 -6.88 -1.18 -6.77
CA VAL A 118 -7.54 -2.38 -7.32
C VAL A 118 -6.61 -2.93 -8.39
N LEU A 119 -6.08 -4.14 -8.16
CA LEU A 119 -5.08 -4.75 -9.02
C LEU A 119 -5.68 -5.93 -9.78
N HIS A 120 -5.41 -5.97 -11.08
CA HIS A 120 -5.71 -7.09 -11.96
C HIS A 120 -4.40 -7.64 -12.53
N TYR A 121 -4.22 -8.94 -12.39
CA TYR A 121 -3.09 -9.70 -12.92
C TYR A 121 -3.63 -10.55 -14.06
N PRO A 122 -3.32 -10.20 -15.32
CA PRO A 122 -3.72 -11.00 -16.49
C PRO A 122 -3.20 -12.44 -16.40
N LEU A 123 -3.65 -13.29 -17.33
CA LEU A 123 -3.14 -14.66 -17.45
C LEU A 123 -1.60 -14.64 -17.56
N GLN A 124 -0.93 -15.18 -16.55
CA GLN A 124 0.53 -15.21 -16.47
C GLN A 124 1.12 -16.51 -17.04
N SER A 125 0.37 -17.61 -16.99
CA SER A 125 0.82 -18.91 -17.49
C SER A 125 1.03 -18.89 -19.01
N GLY A 126 2.25 -19.23 -19.44
CA GLY A 126 2.61 -19.30 -20.86
C GLY A 126 2.84 -17.93 -21.54
N HIS A 127 2.76 -16.83 -20.79
CA HIS A 127 3.10 -15.51 -21.33
C HIS A 127 4.62 -15.41 -21.51
N PRO A 128 5.14 -15.04 -22.69
CA PRO A 128 6.58 -15.03 -22.96
C PRO A 128 7.35 -14.07 -22.06
N GLU A 129 6.67 -13.07 -21.52
CA GLU A 129 7.26 -12.07 -20.62
C GLU A 129 7.14 -12.46 -19.13
N VAL A 130 6.35 -13.46 -18.75
CA VAL A 130 6.18 -13.89 -17.34
C VAL A 130 7.00 -15.14 -17.06
N ASN A 131 8.04 -14.98 -16.25
CA ASN A 131 8.86 -16.05 -15.69
C ASN A 131 9.19 -15.73 -14.22
N GLU A 132 10.04 -16.52 -13.55
CA GLU A 132 10.43 -16.22 -12.16
C GLU A 132 11.08 -14.83 -12.00
N ASP A 133 11.61 -14.26 -13.09
CA ASP A 133 12.24 -12.93 -13.16
C ASP A 133 11.27 -11.80 -13.58
N THR A 134 10.00 -12.11 -13.87
CA THR A 134 8.94 -11.12 -14.15
C THR A 134 7.67 -11.48 -13.37
N PRO A 135 7.69 -11.26 -12.04
CA PRO A 135 6.54 -11.56 -11.19
C PRO A 135 5.36 -10.64 -11.52
N GLY A 136 4.16 -10.99 -11.05
CA GLY A 136 3.02 -10.09 -11.11
C GLY A 136 3.28 -8.80 -10.34
N ILE A 137 3.99 -8.89 -9.21
CA ILE A 137 4.60 -7.75 -8.53
C ILE A 137 5.93 -8.19 -7.93
N GLY A 138 6.97 -7.38 -8.13
CA GLY A 138 8.35 -7.56 -7.70
C GLY A 138 8.55 -7.74 -6.20
N ALA A 139 9.74 -8.16 -5.79
CA ALA A 139 10.08 -8.26 -4.36
C ALA A 139 10.24 -6.87 -3.75
N HIS A 140 9.41 -6.54 -2.76
CA HIS A 140 9.42 -5.21 -2.13
C HIS A 140 8.89 -5.23 -0.70
N SER A 141 9.04 -4.08 -0.04
CA SER A 141 8.41 -3.74 1.25
C SER A 141 7.49 -2.54 1.06
N GLU A 142 6.50 -2.39 1.95
CA GLU A 142 5.50 -1.32 1.85
C GLU A 142 5.99 -0.04 2.51
N CYS A 143 5.75 1.12 1.89
CA CYS A 143 6.24 2.39 2.44
C CYS A 143 5.40 2.94 3.60
N LEU A 144 4.09 2.66 3.65
CA LEU A 144 3.16 3.20 4.67
C LEU A 144 3.23 2.39 5.98
N CYS A 145 2.36 2.67 6.96
CA CYS A 145 2.44 2.01 8.28
C CYS A 145 2.10 0.52 8.22
N PHE A 146 1.03 0.16 7.52
CA PHE A 146 0.64 -1.24 7.28
C PHE A 146 -0.29 -1.33 6.07
N THR A 147 -0.46 -2.54 5.56
CA THR A 147 -1.36 -2.83 4.45
C THR A 147 -2.46 -3.79 4.89
N ILE A 148 -3.68 -3.54 4.41
CA ILE A 148 -4.84 -4.41 4.51
C ILE A 148 -5.09 -4.97 3.11
N LEU A 149 -4.80 -6.25 2.91
CA LEU A 149 -4.85 -6.89 1.62
C LEU A 149 -6.00 -7.90 1.55
N TRP A 150 -6.93 -7.66 0.62
CA TRP A 150 -7.80 -8.71 0.13
C TRP A 150 -7.15 -9.44 -1.05
N GLN A 151 -7.20 -10.76 -1.01
CA GLN A 151 -6.70 -11.64 -2.07
C GLN A 151 -7.86 -12.45 -2.64
N GLN A 152 -7.90 -12.61 -3.97
CA GLN A 152 -8.85 -13.53 -4.59
C GLN A 152 -8.66 -14.95 -4.05
N PRO A 153 -9.70 -15.57 -3.46
CA PRO A 153 -9.64 -16.95 -2.99
C PRO A 153 -9.28 -17.92 -4.12
N GLU A 154 -8.75 -19.08 -3.74
CA GLU A 154 -8.35 -20.18 -4.65
C GLU A 154 -7.15 -19.91 -5.57
N ILE A 155 -6.62 -18.69 -5.60
CA ILE A 155 -5.42 -18.36 -6.37
C ILE A 155 -4.27 -18.00 -5.42
N GLN A 156 -3.34 -18.94 -5.24
CA GLN A 156 -2.09 -18.65 -4.55
C GLN A 156 -1.20 -17.80 -5.47
N ALA A 157 -0.71 -16.68 -4.93
CA ALA A 157 0.35 -15.90 -5.59
C ALA A 157 1.27 -15.20 -4.59
N LEU A 158 0.74 -14.70 -3.47
CA LEU A 158 1.52 -13.96 -2.47
C LEU A 158 2.57 -14.85 -1.80
N GLN A 159 3.81 -14.37 -1.80
CA GLN A 159 4.93 -14.98 -1.10
C GLN A 159 5.58 -13.94 -0.18
N ILE A 160 5.96 -14.38 1.01
CA ILE A 160 6.59 -13.55 2.05
C ILE A 160 7.99 -14.11 2.30
N MET A 161 9.00 -13.24 2.41
CA MET A 161 10.36 -13.65 2.73
C MET A 161 10.53 -13.78 4.25
N ASN A 162 10.86 -14.98 4.72
CA ASN A 162 11.09 -15.24 6.14
C ASN A 162 12.49 -14.77 6.60
N SER A 163 12.77 -14.91 7.90
CA SER A 163 14.06 -14.53 8.50
C SER A 163 15.26 -15.33 8.00
N GLU A 164 15.03 -16.52 7.42
CA GLU A 164 16.05 -17.36 6.78
C GLU A 164 16.25 -17.00 5.30
N LYS A 165 15.61 -15.91 4.82
CA LYS A 165 15.65 -15.44 3.42
C LYS A 165 15.05 -16.46 2.44
N GLN A 166 14.03 -17.20 2.88
CA GLN A 166 13.28 -18.12 2.06
C GLN A 166 11.89 -17.57 1.77
N TRP A 167 11.41 -17.78 0.55
CA TRP A 167 10.05 -17.45 0.17
C TRP A 167 9.06 -18.47 0.75
N VAL A 168 8.06 -17.97 1.48
CA VAL A 168 6.97 -18.76 2.05
C VAL A 168 5.65 -18.30 1.44
N ASP A 169 4.84 -19.24 0.98
CA ASP A 169 3.53 -18.92 0.42
C ASP A 169 2.58 -18.42 1.51
N ALA A 170 1.85 -17.35 1.22
CA ALA A 170 0.73 -16.87 2.02
C ALA A 170 -0.58 -17.20 1.29
N PRO A 171 -1.18 -18.39 1.54
CA PRO A 171 -2.35 -18.83 0.79
C PRO A 171 -3.55 -17.90 1.01
N ALA A 172 -4.33 -17.68 -0.05
CA ALA A 172 -5.58 -16.94 0.05
C ALA A 172 -6.62 -17.78 0.80
N ILE A 173 -6.96 -17.35 2.01
CA ILE A 173 -8.00 -17.98 2.84
C ILE A 173 -9.30 -17.21 2.61
N LYS A 174 -10.39 -17.93 2.34
CA LYS A 174 -11.70 -17.31 2.15
C LYS A 174 -12.12 -16.55 3.42
N ASP A 175 -12.74 -15.40 3.24
CA ASP A 175 -13.28 -14.54 4.30
C ASP A 175 -12.21 -14.00 5.28
N THR A 176 -10.96 -13.86 4.82
CA THR A 176 -9.87 -13.22 5.59
C THR A 176 -9.22 -12.06 4.84
N LEU A 177 -8.52 -11.22 5.61
CA LEU A 177 -7.63 -10.16 5.12
C LEU A 177 -6.22 -10.48 5.58
N VAL A 178 -5.24 -10.22 4.72
CA VAL A 178 -3.82 -10.26 5.10
C VAL A 178 -3.41 -8.88 5.59
N ILE A 179 -2.81 -8.81 6.77
CA ILE A 179 -2.26 -7.58 7.33
C ILE A 179 -0.74 -7.71 7.39
N ASN A 180 -0.01 -6.78 6.80
CA ASN A 180 1.44 -6.69 6.94
C ASN A 180 1.88 -5.29 7.35
N ILE A 181 2.98 -5.23 8.10
CA ILE A 181 3.60 -3.98 8.54
C ILE A 181 4.41 -3.41 7.37
N GLY A 182 4.45 -2.09 7.27
CA GLY A 182 5.30 -1.35 6.34
C GLY A 182 6.37 -0.51 7.04
N ASP A 183 7.17 0.16 6.24
CA ASP A 183 8.42 0.81 6.59
C ASP A 183 8.23 1.90 7.63
N GLN A 184 7.18 2.72 7.51
CA GLN A 184 6.89 3.79 8.48
C GLN A 184 6.71 3.25 9.90
N LEU A 185 5.93 2.17 10.08
CA LEU A 185 5.68 1.62 11.40
C LEU A 185 6.87 0.78 11.90
N ALA A 186 7.60 0.12 11.01
CA ALA A 186 8.87 -0.51 11.37
C ALA A 186 9.89 0.53 11.87
N LEU A 187 10.01 1.68 11.21
CA LEU A 187 10.86 2.80 11.64
C LEU A 187 10.42 3.33 13.00
N TRP A 188 9.12 3.62 13.16
CA TRP A 188 8.57 4.12 14.43
C TRP A 188 8.87 3.20 15.59
N THR A 189 8.70 1.90 15.38
CA THR A 189 8.89 0.90 16.42
C THR A 189 10.35 0.47 16.58
N ASN A 190 11.28 1.19 15.94
CA ASN A 190 12.70 0.85 15.92
C ASN A 190 12.91 -0.65 15.64
N ASP A 191 12.19 -1.15 14.63
CA ASP A 191 12.30 -2.51 14.14
C ASP A 191 11.72 -3.59 15.09
N VAL A 192 10.90 -3.21 16.10
CA VAL A 192 10.14 -4.18 16.91
C VAL A 192 9.07 -4.85 16.05
N PHE A 193 8.34 -4.06 15.25
CA PHE A 193 7.53 -4.58 14.17
C PHE A 193 8.33 -4.59 12.87
N LYS A 194 8.15 -5.65 12.06
CA LYS A 194 8.98 -5.90 10.88
C LYS A 194 8.24 -5.60 9.58
N SER A 195 8.73 -4.62 8.83
CA SER A 195 8.39 -4.46 7.42
C SER A 195 9.02 -5.61 6.63
N THR A 196 8.19 -6.54 6.17
CA THR A 196 8.67 -7.81 5.60
C THR A 196 8.59 -7.76 4.08
N VAL A 197 9.67 -8.18 3.43
CA VAL A 197 9.70 -8.24 1.97
C VAL A 197 8.75 -9.31 1.47
N HIS A 198 7.97 -8.99 0.46
CA HIS A 198 6.99 -9.87 -0.16
C HIS A 198 6.94 -9.64 -1.68
N ARG A 199 6.35 -10.60 -2.40
CA ARG A 199 6.14 -10.55 -3.86
C ARG A 199 4.86 -11.31 -4.23
N ALA A 200 4.37 -11.17 -5.46
CA ALA A 200 3.30 -12.03 -5.96
C ALA A 200 3.67 -12.67 -7.30
N VAL A 201 3.62 -14.00 -7.32
CA VAL A 201 3.89 -14.82 -8.51
C VAL A 201 2.66 -15.67 -8.79
N ASN A 202 1.85 -15.32 -9.79
CA ASN A 202 0.67 -16.12 -10.13
C ASN A 202 1.07 -17.30 -11.01
N LYS A 203 1.24 -18.47 -10.39
CA LYS A 203 1.55 -19.72 -11.10
C LYS A 203 0.31 -20.42 -11.68
N SER A 204 -0.88 -19.87 -11.47
CA SER A 204 -2.13 -20.46 -11.97
C SER A 204 -2.36 -20.13 -13.44
N SER A 205 -3.23 -20.90 -14.10
CA SER A 205 -3.74 -20.60 -15.44
C SER A 205 -4.99 -19.71 -15.40
N LYS A 206 -5.10 -18.83 -14.41
CA LYS A 206 -6.23 -17.91 -14.23
C LYS A 206 -5.72 -16.50 -14.04
N GLU A 207 -6.49 -15.52 -14.48
CA GLU A 207 -6.33 -14.13 -14.02
C GLU A 207 -6.58 -14.04 -12.52
N ARG A 208 -5.98 -13.03 -11.88
CA ARG A 208 -6.08 -12.81 -10.42
C ARG A 208 -6.44 -11.37 -10.13
N TYR A 209 -7.22 -11.15 -9.09
CA TYR A 209 -7.48 -9.85 -8.50
C TYR A 209 -6.93 -9.77 -7.07
N SER A 210 -6.48 -8.57 -6.67
CA SER A 210 -6.24 -8.24 -5.27
C SER A 210 -6.47 -6.77 -4.99
N ILE A 211 -6.80 -6.43 -3.75
CA ILE A 211 -7.14 -5.07 -3.36
C ILE A 211 -6.36 -4.71 -2.08
N PRO A 212 -5.13 -4.18 -2.21
CA PRO A 212 -4.41 -3.60 -1.07
C PRO A 212 -4.95 -2.20 -0.74
N LEU A 213 -5.20 -1.98 0.54
CA LEU A 213 -5.31 -0.65 1.13
C LEU A 213 -4.07 -0.42 2.02
N PHE A 214 -3.26 0.55 1.63
CA PHE A 214 -2.06 0.99 2.33
C PHE A 214 -2.47 2.09 3.32
N PHE A 215 -2.31 1.85 4.61
CA PHE A 215 -2.73 2.77 5.65
C PHE A 215 -1.52 3.54 6.20
N GLY A 216 -1.56 4.86 6.07
CA GLY A 216 -0.53 5.78 6.55
C GLY A 216 -0.99 6.70 7.67
N THR A 217 -0.10 7.61 8.04
CA THR A 217 -0.37 8.73 8.96
C THR A 217 -0.63 10.01 8.18
N ASP A 218 -1.00 11.06 8.89
CA ASP A 218 -1.13 12.39 8.31
C ASP A 218 0.21 12.85 7.71
N TYR A 219 0.16 13.61 6.61
CA TYR A 219 1.32 13.91 5.78
C TYR A 219 2.51 14.50 6.56
N HIS A 220 2.24 15.44 7.46
CA HIS A 220 3.27 16.17 8.21
C HIS A 220 3.71 15.48 9.51
N VAL A 221 3.25 14.25 9.78
CA VAL A 221 3.67 13.51 10.96
C VAL A 221 5.16 13.20 10.85
N LYS A 222 5.89 13.61 11.89
CA LYS A 222 7.29 13.23 12.10
C LYS A 222 7.33 11.81 12.65
N ILE A 223 7.97 10.91 11.92
CA ILE A 223 8.17 9.52 12.32
C ILE A 223 9.61 9.38 12.81
N GLU A 224 9.76 9.02 14.08
CA GLU A 224 11.05 8.84 14.74
C GLU A 224 10.96 7.72 15.78
N PRO A 225 12.03 6.96 16.06
CA PRO A 225 12.00 5.84 16.99
C PRO A 225 11.29 6.18 18.31
N ILE A 226 10.21 5.47 18.60
CA ILE A 226 9.42 5.65 19.83
C ILE A 226 10.33 5.35 21.03
N PRO A 227 10.38 6.19 22.07
CA PRO A 227 11.30 6.00 23.19
C PRO A 227 11.20 4.62 23.87
N SER A 228 10.00 4.05 24.03
CA SER A 228 9.81 2.70 24.60
C SER A 228 10.36 1.58 23.71
N CYS A 229 10.57 1.85 22.43
CA CYS A 229 11.17 0.94 21.47
C CYS A 229 12.70 1.06 21.42
N VAL A 230 13.32 1.95 22.18
CA VAL A 230 14.77 2.16 22.22
C VAL A 230 15.32 1.76 23.60
N SER A 231 16.38 0.96 23.60
CA SER A 231 17.11 0.57 24.82
C SER A 231 18.62 0.48 24.56
N ALA A 232 19.41 0.15 25.58
CA ALA A 232 20.84 -0.10 25.40
C ALA A 232 21.10 -1.31 24.48
N GLU A 233 20.23 -2.32 24.52
CA GLU A 233 20.29 -3.55 23.72
C GLU A 233 19.68 -3.35 22.32
N ARG A 234 18.79 -2.36 22.16
CA ARG A 234 18.18 -1.96 20.90
C ARG A 234 18.31 -0.44 20.71
N PRO A 235 19.52 0.06 20.38
CA PRO A 235 19.74 1.48 20.16
C PRO A 235 18.91 1.97 18.97
N ALA A 236 18.64 3.27 18.91
CA ALA A 236 17.93 3.88 17.79
C ALA A 236 18.71 3.62 16.48
N LYS A 237 18.03 3.05 15.48
CA LYS A 237 18.63 2.69 14.19
C LYS A 237 18.37 3.72 13.09
N TYR A 238 17.37 4.57 13.28
CA TYR A 238 16.82 5.43 12.25
C TYR A 238 16.82 6.88 12.70
N ASP A 239 17.13 7.77 11.75
CA ASP A 239 16.82 9.19 11.87
C ASP A 239 15.32 9.44 11.67
N SER A 240 14.87 10.64 12.01
CA SER A 240 13.48 11.03 11.81
C SER A 240 13.16 11.36 10.35
N ILE A 241 11.97 10.98 9.89
CA ILE A 241 11.42 11.32 8.57
C ILE A 241 10.09 12.07 8.69
N ILE A 242 9.66 12.74 7.63
CA ILE A 242 8.28 13.22 7.48
C ILE A 242 7.49 12.20 6.65
N ALA A 243 6.35 11.75 7.18
CA ALA A 243 5.58 10.63 6.65
C ALA A 243 5.23 10.78 5.16
N GLY A 244 4.68 11.93 4.79
CA GLY A 244 4.23 12.20 3.43
C GLY A 244 5.37 12.38 2.42
N GLU A 245 6.48 13.01 2.85
CA GLU A 245 7.67 13.17 2.01
C GLU A 245 8.29 11.82 1.69
N TYR A 246 8.41 10.95 2.70
CA TYR A 246 8.92 9.58 2.52
C TYR A 246 8.07 8.76 1.54
N VAL A 247 6.74 8.82 1.66
CA VAL A 247 5.83 8.11 0.73
C VAL A 247 5.96 8.66 -0.69
N HIS A 248 6.01 9.98 -0.82
CA HIS A 248 6.13 10.63 -2.13
C HIS A 248 7.45 10.27 -2.84
N GLU A 249 8.58 10.24 -2.12
CA GLU A 249 9.87 9.78 -2.68
C GLU A 249 9.79 8.32 -3.13
N ARG A 250 9.22 7.43 -2.32
CA ARG A 250 9.08 6.00 -2.68
C ARG A 250 8.16 5.77 -3.88
N LEU A 251 7.10 6.55 -4.02
CA LEU A 251 6.22 6.49 -5.20
C LEU A 251 6.93 7.00 -6.45
N LYS A 252 7.73 8.06 -6.34
CA LYS A 252 8.54 8.56 -7.46
C LYS A 252 9.51 7.52 -7.99
N ASP A 253 10.18 6.81 -7.09
CA ASP A 253 11.09 5.71 -7.43
C ASP A 253 10.33 4.59 -8.17
N ALA A 254 9.21 4.13 -7.60
CA ALA A 254 8.42 3.02 -8.16
C ALA A 254 7.79 3.33 -9.54
N TYR A 255 7.53 4.60 -9.84
CA TYR A 255 6.97 5.04 -11.11
C TYR A 255 8.01 5.64 -12.08
N HIS A 256 9.29 5.67 -11.71
CA HIS A 256 10.36 6.31 -12.47
C HIS A 256 10.00 7.73 -12.91
N THR A 257 9.40 8.51 -12.02
CA THR A 257 9.04 9.91 -12.28
C THR A 257 10.02 10.85 -11.60
N ALA A 258 10.55 11.83 -12.35
CA ALA A 258 11.48 12.85 -11.85
C ALA A 258 10.82 13.78 -10.81
#